data_AF-A0A259MSH1-F1
#
_entry.id   AF-A0A259MSH1-F1
#
_cell.length_a   1.000
_cell.length_b   1.000
_cell.length_c   1.000
_cell.angle_alpha   90.00
_cell.angle_beta   90.00
_cell.angle_gamma   90.00
#
_symmetry.space_group_name_H-M   'P 1'
#
loop_
_entity.id
_entity.type
_entity.pdbx_description
1 polymer ?
#
loop_
_entity_poly.entity_id
_entity_poly.type
_entity_poly.pdbx_seq_one_letter_code
_entity_poly.pdbx_strand_id
1 'polypeptide(L)'
;DLRHELVSLARAGMTPTQIAGQLNCSEKNVYSLLAEAIAAQQLSLEQALDLPEDLLGEIQEAFLDGEGELPPVSDIAPLFAGRIDEAVLYCVRAALQTEFEL
;
A
#
# COMPACT_ATOMS: atom_id res chain seq x y z
N ASP A 1 -1.38 -18.41 -10.57
CA ASP A 1 -0.49 -18.04 -9.45
C ASP A 1 -1.26 -17.01 -8.62
N LEU A 2 -1.26 -17.14 -7.29
CA LEU A 2 -1.98 -16.27 -6.36
C LEU A 2 -1.66 -14.78 -6.58
N ARG A 3 -0.39 -14.43 -6.88
CA ARG A 3 0.03 -13.04 -7.14
C ARG A 3 -0.57 -12.48 -8.42
N HIS A 4 -0.53 -13.26 -9.50
CA HIS A 4 -1.12 -12.84 -10.77
C HIS A 4 -2.63 -12.63 -10.65
N GLU A 5 -3.32 -13.48 -9.90
CA GLU A 5 -4.75 -13.34 -9.63
C GLU A 5 -5.03 -12.06 -8.83
N LEU A 6 -4.29 -11.83 -7.74
CA LEU A 6 -4.40 -10.61 -6.92
C LEU A 6 -4.21 -9.33 -7.74
N VAL A 7 -3.19 -9.28 -8.60
CA VAL A 7 -2.96 -8.14 -9.50
C VAL A 7 -4.13 -7.92 -10.45
N SER A 8 -4.70 -9.02 -10.98
CA SER A 8 -5.86 -8.94 -11.88
C SER A 8 -7.11 -8.41 -11.17
N LEU A 9 -7.36 -8.86 -9.93
CA LEU A 9 -8.49 -8.41 -9.12
C LEU A 9 -8.34 -6.94 -8.69
N ALA A 10 -7.15 -6.52 -8.26
CA ALA A 10 -6.87 -5.14 -7.89
C ALA A 10 -7.07 -4.19 -9.09
N ARG A 11 -6.55 -4.55 -10.27
CA ARG A 11 -6.79 -3.78 -11.51
C ARG A 11 -8.26 -3.71 -11.93
N ALA A 12 -9.08 -4.67 -11.51
CA ALA A 12 -10.52 -4.65 -11.72
C ALA A 12 -11.27 -3.75 -10.71
N GLY A 13 -10.55 -3.07 -9.80
CA GLY A 13 -11.10 -2.16 -8.80
C GLY A 13 -11.61 -2.86 -7.54
N MET A 14 -11.18 -4.09 -7.28
CA MET A 14 -11.58 -4.80 -6.05
C MET A 14 -10.78 -4.29 -4.85
N THR A 15 -11.47 -4.08 -3.72
CA THR A 15 -10.82 -3.64 -2.47
C THR A 15 -10.06 -4.80 -1.80
N PRO A 16 -9.09 -4.52 -0.91
CA PRO A 16 -8.36 -5.56 -0.19
C PRO A 16 -9.26 -6.59 0.52
N THR A 17 -10.34 -6.14 1.16
CA THR A 17 -11.35 -7.01 1.79
C THR A 17 -12.05 -7.92 0.77
N GLN A 18 -12.40 -7.41 -0.41
CA GLN A 18 -13.04 -8.21 -1.46
C GLN A 18 -12.07 -9.23 -2.06
N ILE A 19 -10.81 -8.84 -2.28
CA ILE A 19 -9.75 -9.73 -2.77
C ILE A 19 -9.50 -10.85 -1.76
N ALA A 20 -9.44 -10.53 -0.46
CA ALA A 20 -9.27 -11.52 0.61
C ALA A 20 -10.37 -12.59 0.56
N GLY A 21 -11.63 -12.17 0.37
CA GLY A 21 -12.77 -13.06 0.19
C GLY A 21 -12.67 -13.94 -1.06
N GLN A 22 -12.32 -13.36 -2.21
CA GLN A 22 -12.18 -14.11 -3.48
C GLN A 22 -11.04 -15.13 -3.45
N LEU A 23 -9.90 -14.74 -2.88
CA LEU A 23 -8.71 -15.58 -2.80
C LEU A 23 -8.71 -16.51 -1.58
N ASN A 24 -9.74 -16.43 -0.73
CA ASN A 24 -9.85 -17.18 0.52
C ASN A 24 -8.58 -17.06 1.39
N CYS A 25 -8.07 -15.84 1.55
CA CYS A 25 -6.92 -15.54 2.41
C CYS A 25 -7.21 -14.35 3.33
N SER A 26 -6.29 -14.05 4.26
CA SER A 26 -6.47 -12.93 5.20
C SER A 26 -6.17 -11.59 4.52
N GLU A 27 -6.81 -10.52 5.00
CA GLU A 27 -6.50 -9.15 4.51
C GLU A 27 -5.02 -8.81 4.71
N LYS A 28 -4.43 -9.20 5.85
CA LYS A 28 -2.99 -9.04 6.08
C LYS A 28 -2.15 -9.61 4.93
N ASN A 29 -2.50 -10.81 4.46
CA ASN A 29 -1.80 -11.43 3.33
C ASN A 29 -2.04 -10.66 2.02
N VAL A 30 -3.26 -10.16 1.80
CA VAL A 30 -3.56 -9.30 0.64
C VAL A 30 -2.71 -8.04 0.66
N TYR A 31 -2.64 -7.32 1.77
CA TYR A 31 -1.82 -6.11 1.87
C TYR A 31 -0.33 -6.37 1.67
N SER A 32 0.20 -7.48 2.21
CA SER A 32 1.59 -7.87 1.95
C SER A 32 1.84 -8.10 0.46
N LEU A 33 0.94 -8.82 -0.23
CA LEU A 33 1.06 -9.09 -1.66
C LEU A 33 0.85 -7.83 -2.52
N LEU A 34 -0.01 -6.90 -2.10
CA LEU A 34 -0.20 -5.61 -2.76
C LEU A 34 1.07 -4.77 -2.67
N ALA A 35 1.67 -4.64 -1.48
CA ALA A 35 2.91 -3.90 -1.30
C ALA A 35 4.06 -4.48 -2.16
N GLU A 36 4.18 -5.81 -2.23
CA GLU A 36 5.14 -6.48 -3.12
C GLU A 36 4.87 -6.18 -4.60
N ALA A 37 3.61 -6.24 -5.02
CA ALA A 37 3.23 -5.97 -6.42
C ALA A 37 3.47 -4.50 -6.81
N ILE A 38 3.27 -3.56 -5.88
CA ILE A 38 3.58 -2.13 -6.05
C ILE A 38 5.08 -1.94 -6.20
N ALA A 39 5.88 -2.50 -5.29
CA ALA A 39 7.35 -2.41 -5.35
C ALA A 39 7.91 -3.02 -6.65
N ALA A 40 7.26 -4.06 -7.16
CA ALA A 40 7.59 -4.69 -8.44
C ALA A 40 7.00 -3.95 -9.67
N GLN A 41 6.39 -2.77 -9.51
CA GLN A 41 5.74 -1.97 -10.56
C GLN A 41 4.64 -2.72 -11.33
N GLN A 42 4.04 -3.75 -10.71
CA GLN A 42 2.94 -4.51 -11.29
C GLN A 42 1.58 -3.84 -11.03
N LEU A 43 1.48 -3.02 -9.98
CA LEU A 43 0.31 -2.23 -9.63
C LEU A 43 0.74 -0.81 -9.30
N SER A 44 -0.09 0.18 -9.66
CA SER A 44 0.01 1.50 -9.04
C SER A 44 -0.66 1.50 -7.67
N LEU A 45 -0.37 2.51 -6.86
CA LEU A 45 -0.97 2.64 -5.53
C LEU A 45 -2.49 2.81 -5.62
N GLU A 46 -2.98 3.58 -6.59
CA GLU A 46 -4.41 3.84 -6.82
C GLU A 46 -5.16 2.59 -7.30
N GLN A 47 -4.46 1.66 -7.98
CA GLN A 47 -5.04 0.37 -8.34
C GLN A 47 -5.11 -0.59 -7.14
N ALA A 48 -4.19 -0.45 -6.20
CA ALA A 48 -4.11 -1.33 -5.03
C ALA A 48 -5.05 -0.89 -3.90
N LEU A 49 -5.21 0.41 -3.71
CA LEU A 49 -5.93 1.01 -2.59
C LEU A 49 -6.87 2.11 -3.04
N ASP A 50 -8.07 2.12 -2.45
CA ASP A 50 -9.04 3.21 -2.56
C ASP A 50 -8.81 4.19 -1.39
N LEU A 51 -7.87 5.12 -1.56
CA LEU A 51 -7.54 6.15 -0.58
C LEU A 51 -8.03 7.53 -1.04
N PRO A 52 -8.66 8.32 -0.15
CA PRO A 52 -8.93 9.73 -0.43
C PRO A 52 -7.62 10.49 -0.72
N GLU A 53 -7.63 11.38 -1.72
CA GLU A 53 -6.44 12.15 -2.12
C GLU A 53 -5.85 12.96 -0.95
N ASP A 54 -6.69 13.61 -0.14
CA ASP A 54 -6.25 14.37 1.04
C ASP A 54 -5.50 13.48 2.04
N LEU A 55 -5.98 12.24 2.25
CA LEU A 55 -5.36 11.29 3.15
C LEU A 55 -4.05 10.77 2.58
N LEU A 56 -4.01 10.50 1.27
CA LEU A 56 -2.79 10.07 0.59
C LEU A 56 -1.71 11.15 0.69
N GLY A 57 -2.07 12.42 0.47
CA GLY A 57 -1.17 13.56 0.65
C GLY A 57 -0.60 13.63 2.07
N GLU A 58 -1.47 13.51 3.09
CA GLU A 58 -1.05 13.49 4.51
C GLU A 58 -0.04 12.35 4.79
N ILE A 59 -0.27 11.15 4.26
CA ILE A 59 0.65 10.01 4.41
C ILE A 59 1.97 10.26 3.69
N GLN A 60 1.93 10.74 2.44
CA GLN A 60 3.12 11.00 1.65
C GLN A 60 3.99 12.08 2.31
N GLU A 61 3.39 13.19 2.75
CA GLU A 61 4.10 14.23 3.50
C GLU A 61 4.78 13.66 4.74
N ALA A 62 4.10 12.80 5.52
CA ALA A 62 4.69 12.19 6.71
C ALA A 62 5.92 11.30 6.40
N PHE A 63 5.91 10.58 5.27
CA PHE A 63 7.07 9.81 4.82
C PHE A 63 8.21 10.68 4.26
N LEU A 64 7.88 11.85 3.71
CA LEU A 64 8.81 12.75 3.01
C LEU A 64 9.34 13.90 3.88
N ASP A 65 8.91 14.00 5.13
CA ASP A 65 9.34 15.06 6.08
C ASP A 65 10.81 14.92 6.52
N GLY A 66 11.47 13.79 6.22
CA GLY A 66 12.85 13.50 6.57
C GLY A 66 13.86 13.71 5.44
N GLU A 67 15.15 13.81 5.81
CA GLU A 67 16.25 13.76 4.85
C GLU A 67 16.74 12.30 4.66
N GLY A 68 16.91 11.88 3.40
CA GLY A 68 17.51 10.59 3.06
C GLY A 68 16.50 9.51 2.69
N GLU A 69 16.63 8.32 3.28
CA GLU A 69 15.77 7.17 3.00
C GLU A 69 14.40 7.30 3.66
N LEU A 70 13.38 6.70 3.05
CA LEU A 70 12.03 6.70 3.61
C LEU A 70 11.98 5.97 4.96
N PRO A 71 11.42 6.60 6.01
CA PRO A 71 11.36 6.02 7.35
C PRO A 71 10.57 4.71 7.35
N PRO A 72 10.80 3.83 8.33
CA PRO A 72 10.01 2.61 8.48
C PRO A 72 8.57 2.94 8.89
N VAL A 73 7.63 2.06 8.54
CA VAL A 73 6.20 2.23 8.91
C VAL A 73 6.00 2.37 10.42
N SER A 74 6.85 1.74 11.24
CA SER A 74 6.80 1.84 12.71
C SER A 74 6.97 3.27 13.23
N ASP A 75 7.64 4.13 12.47
CA ASP A 75 7.91 5.51 12.86
C ASP A 75 6.78 6.44 12.40
N ILE A 76 6.09 6.06 11.32
CA ILE A 76 4.98 6.82 10.72
C ILE A 76 3.63 6.47 11.33
N ALA A 77 3.36 5.20 11.63
CA ALA A 77 2.07 4.74 12.16
C ALA A 77 1.60 5.49 13.42
N PRO A 78 2.47 5.82 14.41
CA PRO A 78 2.06 6.59 15.58
C PRO A 78 1.53 7.99 15.26
N LEU A 79 1.98 8.62 14.16
CA LEU A 79 1.56 9.97 13.76
C LEU A 79 0.07 10.04 13.42
N PHE A 80 -0.49 8.92 12.94
CA PHE A 80 -1.89 8.81 12.55
C PHE A 80 -2.81 8.37 13.69
N ALA A 81 -2.28 8.08 14.88
CA ALA A 81 -3.04 7.71 16.07
C ALA A 81 -4.13 6.64 15.83
N GLY A 82 -3.85 5.66 14.96
CA GLY A 82 -4.78 4.58 14.60
C GLY A 82 -5.90 4.95 13.63
N ARG A 83 -5.89 6.16 13.05
CA ARG A 83 -6.80 6.57 11.95
C ARG A 83 -6.60 5.72 10.69
N ILE A 84 -5.42 5.13 10.53
CA ILE A 84 -4.99 4.39 9.34
C ILE A 84 -4.39 3.06 9.79
N ASP A 85 -4.71 1.99 9.05
CA ASP A 85 -4.10 0.68 9.24
C ASP A 85 -2.62 0.70 8.78
N GLU A 86 -1.73 0.09 9.55
CA GLU A 86 -0.32 -0.05 9.18
C GLU A 86 -0.14 -0.71 7.81
N ALA A 87 -1.04 -1.62 7.44
CA ALA A 87 -1.02 -2.33 6.17
C ALA A 87 -1.16 -1.38 4.97
N VAL A 88 -1.91 -0.28 5.12
CA VAL A 88 -2.01 0.80 4.12
C VAL A 88 -0.67 1.53 4.02
N LEU A 89 -0.05 1.87 5.14
CA LEU A 89 1.24 2.58 5.18
C LEU A 89 2.35 1.79 4.48
N TYR A 90 2.35 0.44 4.59
CA TYR A 90 3.28 -0.40 3.86
C TYR A 90 3.13 -0.28 2.33
N CYS A 91 1.91 -0.20 1.82
CA CYS A 91 1.66 -0.05 0.39
C CYS A 91 2.09 1.33 -0.11
N VAL A 92 1.77 2.40 0.63
CA VAL A 92 2.18 3.77 0.28
C VAL A 92 3.70 3.90 0.28
N ARG A 93 4.36 3.38 1.33
CA ARG A 93 5.84 3.37 1.40
C ARG A 93 6.45 2.62 0.22
N ALA A 94 5.90 1.47 -0.16
CA ALA A 94 6.39 0.69 -1.31
C ALA A 94 6.31 1.51 -2.61
N ALA A 95 5.20 2.23 -2.82
CA ALA A 95 5.03 3.08 -4.00
C ALA A 95 6.08 4.20 -4.03
N LEU A 96 6.24 4.92 -2.90
CA LEU A 96 7.23 5.99 -2.77
C LEU A 96 8.65 5.47 -2.98
N GLN A 97 9.02 4.31 -2.42
CA GLN A 97 10.36 3.74 -2.63
C GLN A 97 10.69 3.54 -4.12
N THR A 98 9.72 3.04 -4.89
CA THR A 98 9.88 2.87 -6.33
C THR A 98 10.09 4.19 -7.07
N GLU A 99 9.46 5.28 -6.61
CA GLU A 99 9.67 6.62 -7.20
C GLU A 99 11.07 7.19 -6.92
N PHE A 100 11.67 6.85 -5.77
CA PHE A 100 13.03 7.28 -5.41
C PHE A 100 14.14 6.50 -6.12
N GLU A 101 13.84 5.27 -6.55
CA GLU A 101 14.80 4.40 -7.25
C GLU A 101 14.91 4.67 -8.77
N LEU A 102 14.05 5.55 -9.31
CA LEU A 102 14.00 5.93 -10.73
C LEU A 102 14.93 7.10 -11.11
#